data_AF-A0A536H7A9-F1
#
_entry.id   AF-A0A536H7A9-F1
#
_cell.length_a   1.000
_cell.length_b   1.000
_cell.length_c   1.000
_cell.angle_alpha   90.00
_cell.angle_beta   90.00
_cell.angle_gamma   90.00
#
_symmetry.space_group_name_H-M   'P 1'
#
loop_
_entity.id
_entity.type
_entity.pdbx_description
1 polymer ?
#
loop_
_entity_poly.entity_id
_entity_poly.type
_entity_poly.pdbx_seq_one_letter_code
_entity_poly.pdbx_strand_id
1 'polypeptide(L)'
;MADGLEKLEAAAQDFRREADFDFVDPKRLAAVIDGLQGDLCKVLDRGRKRGDYQLARLSPASWAARTCAMSRHSAADRLCVGMHLDSMPETSAALANGEIGYQAASALCHLREQLGEKWEPDNEAEMVGYARQFSVEHFHACCRHARHVADPDGFDKDCAQDF
;
A
#
# COMPACT_ATOMS: atom_id res chain seq x y z
N MET A 1 -30.85 -1.51 0.49
CA MET A 1 -29.81 -1.38 1.53
C MET A 1 -28.71 -0.55 0.92
N ALA A 2 -28.27 0.54 1.56
CA ALA A 2 -27.18 1.34 1.03
C ALA A 2 -25.92 0.47 0.87
N ASP A 3 -25.27 0.57 -0.28
CA ASP A 3 -24.01 -0.10 -0.58
C ASP A 3 -22.94 0.28 0.46
N GLY A 4 -21.97 -0.60 0.72
CA GLY A 4 -20.93 -0.35 1.73
C GLY A 4 -20.15 0.93 1.46
N LEU A 5 -19.92 1.24 0.18
CA LEU A 5 -19.25 2.47 -0.25
C LEU A 5 -20.11 3.72 0.01
N GLU A 6 -21.42 3.67 -0.29
CA GLU A 6 -22.35 4.80 -0.05
C GLU A 6 -22.37 5.21 1.43
N LYS A 7 -22.30 4.23 2.36
CA LYS A 7 -22.23 4.52 3.79
C LYS A 7 -20.92 5.18 4.20
N LEU A 8 -19.80 4.74 3.62
CA LEU A 8 -18.48 5.35 3.87
C LEU A 8 -18.44 6.79 3.35
N GLU A 9 -19.00 7.04 2.17
CA GLU A 9 -19.10 8.38 1.58
C GLU A 9 -19.92 9.32 2.47
N ALA A 10 -21.07 8.86 2.98
CA ALA A 10 -21.89 9.62 3.91
C ALA A 10 -21.13 9.93 5.22
N ALA A 11 -20.45 8.94 5.81
CA ALA A 11 -19.66 9.13 7.03
C ALA A 11 -18.51 10.14 6.83
N ALA A 12 -17.85 10.12 5.66
CA ALA A 12 -16.81 11.10 5.32
C ALA A 12 -17.37 12.52 5.13
N GLN A 13 -18.59 12.65 4.59
CA GLN A 13 -19.28 13.94 4.49
C GLN A 13 -19.68 14.48 5.86
N ASP A 14 -20.25 13.63 6.71
CA ASP A 14 -20.63 14.00 8.08
C ASP A 14 -19.42 14.44 8.90
N PHE A 15 -18.30 13.69 8.83
CA PHE A 15 -17.04 14.08 9.48
C PHE A 15 -16.58 15.49 9.06
N ARG A 16 -16.59 15.82 7.76
CA ARG A 16 -16.19 17.15 7.27
C ARG A 16 -17.12 18.27 7.71
N ARG A 17 -18.40 17.96 7.95
CA ARG A 17 -19.41 18.94 8.39
C ARG A 17 -19.31 19.20 9.90
N GLU A 18 -18.99 18.17 10.67
CA GLU A 18 -19.17 18.17 12.14
C GLU A 18 -17.85 18.21 12.92
N ALA A 19 -16.73 17.79 12.32
CA ALA A 19 -15.46 17.78 13.03
C ALA A 19 -14.93 19.20 13.25
N ASP A 20 -14.48 19.45 14.48
CA ASP A 20 -13.68 20.61 14.81
C ASP A 20 -12.20 20.29 14.55
N PHE A 21 -11.66 20.81 13.43
CA PHE A 21 -10.29 20.51 13.00
C PHE A 21 -9.21 21.01 13.96
N ASP A 22 -9.53 21.92 14.89
CA ASP A 22 -8.59 22.33 15.95
C ASP A 22 -8.33 21.19 16.96
N PHE A 23 -9.22 20.19 17.03
CA PHE A 23 -9.16 19.10 18.01
C PHE A 23 -9.15 17.68 17.39
N VAL A 24 -9.09 17.57 16.06
CA VAL A 24 -8.92 16.26 15.41
C VAL A 24 -7.50 15.74 15.64
N ASP A 25 -7.38 14.55 16.21
CA ASP A 25 -6.09 13.85 16.32
C ASP A 25 -5.59 13.45 14.91
N PRO A 26 -4.49 14.04 14.42
CA PRO A 26 -3.99 13.77 13.08
C PRO A 26 -3.52 12.33 12.91
N LYS A 27 -3.03 11.66 13.97
CA LYS A 27 -2.60 10.26 13.91
C LYS A 27 -3.79 9.34 13.68
N ARG A 28 -4.90 9.58 14.37
CA ARG A 28 -6.12 8.78 14.21
C ARG A 28 -6.76 9.00 12.84
N LEU A 29 -6.76 10.24 12.34
CA LEU A 29 -7.25 10.51 10.97
C LEU A 29 -6.35 9.85 9.92
N ALA A 30 -5.03 9.93 10.08
CA ALA A 30 -4.07 9.28 9.18
C ALA A 30 -4.27 7.75 9.15
N ALA A 31 -4.45 7.11 10.31
CA ALA A 31 -4.74 5.68 10.39
C ALA A 31 -5.97 5.26 9.56
N VAL A 32 -7.06 6.03 9.64
CA VAL A 32 -8.27 5.77 8.85
C VAL A 32 -7.98 5.95 7.35
N ILE A 33 -7.28 7.03 6.98
CA ILE A 33 -6.92 7.30 5.59
C ILE A 33 -6.03 6.20 5.02
N ASP A 34 -5.02 5.75 5.78
CA ASP A 34 -4.08 4.73 5.36
C ASP A 34 -4.74 3.35 5.19
N GLY A 35 -5.64 2.98 6.10
CA GLY A 35 -6.49 1.80 5.94
C GLY A 35 -7.33 1.84 4.66
N LEU A 36 -8.00 2.97 4.41
CA LEU A 36 -8.79 3.19 3.19
C LEU A 36 -7.91 3.23 1.92
N GLN A 37 -6.66 3.67 2.01
CA GLN A 37 -5.72 3.55 0.89
C GLN A 37 -5.39 2.08 0.59
N GLY A 38 -5.24 1.24 1.62
CA GLY A 38 -5.12 -0.21 1.46
C GLY A 38 -6.34 -0.82 0.75
N ASP A 39 -7.54 -0.41 1.14
CA ASP A 39 -8.79 -0.85 0.50
C ASP A 39 -8.85 -0.43 -0.98
N LEU A 40 -8.47 0.83 -1.28
CA LEU A 40 -8.37 1.30 -2.66
C LEU A 40 -7.42 0.44 -3.49
N CYS A 41 -6.27 0.04 -2.93
CA CYS A 41 -5.31 -0.83 -3.61
C CYS A 41 -5.95 -2.19 -3.96
N LYS A 42 -6.68 -2.80 -3.02
CA LYS A 42 -7.39 -4.06 -3.25
C LYS A 42 -8.49 -3.91 -4.31
N VAL A 43 -9.23 -2.80 -4.31
CA VAL A 43 -10.25 -2.50 -5.33
C VAL A 43 -9.62 -2.35 -6.72
N LEU A 44 -8.50 -1.63 -6.82
CA LEU A 44 -7.75 -1.46 -8.07
C LEU A 44 -7.21 -2.79 -8.61
N ASP A 45 -6.64 -3.64 -7.75
CA ASP A 45 -6.15 -4.95 -8.18
C ASP A 45 -7.29 -5.86 -8.66
N ARG A 46 -8.43 -5.85 -7.97
CA ARG A 46 -9.63 -6.60 -8.43
C ARG A 46 -10.12 -6.09 -9.78
N GLY A 47 -10.16 -4.78 -10.00
CA GLY A 47 -10.50 -4.20 -11.31
C GLY A 47 -9.49 -4.54 -12.40
N ARG A 48 -8.20 -4.53 -12.07
CA ARG A 48 -7.15 -5.03 -12.97
C ARG A 48 -7.37 -6.49 -13.33
N LYS A 49 -7.61 -7.38 -12.35
CA LYS A 49 -7.87 -8.82 -12.57
C LYS A 49 -9.12 -9.08 -13.42
N ARG A 50 -10.15 -8.24 -13.31
CA ARG A 50 -11.34 -8.29 -14.18
C ARG A 50 -11.10 -7.81 -15.61
N GLY A 51 -9.99 -7.11 -15.88
CA GLY A 51 -9.68 -6.56 -17.20
C GLY A 51 -10.23 -5.16 -17.46
N ASP A 52 -10.62 -4.41 -16.43
CA ASP A 52 -11.24 -3.06 -16.56
C ASP A 52 -10.33 -2.10 -17.36
N TYR A 53 -9.00 -2.23 -17.23
CA TYR A 53 -8.01 -1.48 -17.99
C TYR A 53 -8.02 -1.79 -19.49
N GLN A 54 -8.35 -3.02 -19.88
CA GLN A 54 -8.43 -3.45 -21.28
C GLN A 54 -9.65 -2.84 -21.96
N LEU A 55 -10.79 -2.78 -21.26
CA LEU A 55 -11.99 -2.09 -21.73
C LEU A 55 -11.73 -0.60 -21.97
N ALA A 56 -10.89 0.01 -21.13
CA ALA A 56 -10.44 1.39 -21.28
C ALA A 56 -9.34 1.58 -22.34
N ARG A 57 -8.80 0.50 -22.93
CA ARG A 57 -7.65 0.50 -23.86
C ARG A 57 -6.41 1.21 -23.31
N LEU A 58 -6.13 1.01 -22.03
CA LEU A 58 -4.98 1.59 -21.32
C LEU A 58 -4.09 0.48 -20.77
N SER A 59 -2.86 0.80 -20.36
CA SER A 59 -2.11 -0.08 -19.46
C SER A 59 -2.75 -0.05 -18.05
N PRO A 60 -2.54 -1.07 -17.19
CA PRO A 60 -3.06 -1.08 -15.82
C PRO A 60 -2.75 0.21 -15.05
N ALA A 61 -1.48 0.66 -15.07
CA ALA A 61 -1.05 1.87 -14.37
C ALA A 61 -1.69 3.14 -14.96
N SER A 62 -1.84 3.23 -16.29
CA SER A 62 -2.51 4.37 -16.94
C SER A 62 -4.01 4.41 -16.63
N TRP A 63 -4.66 3.23 -16.57
CA TRP A 63 -6.05 3.12 -16.16
C TRP A 63 -6.24 3.55 -14.70
N ALA A 64 -5.46 3.00 -13.77
CA ALA A 64 -5.55 3.36 -12.36
C ALA A 64 -5.25 4.85 -12.12
N ALA A 65 -4.22 5.40 -12.77
CA ALA A 65 -3.89 6.82 -12.72
C ALA A 65 -5.05 7.72 -13.18
N ARG A 66 -5.69 7.36 -14.31
CA ARG A 66 -6.84 8.10 -14.83
C ARG A 66 -8.07 7.97 -13.92
N THR A 67 -8.35 6.75 -13.45
CA THR A 67 -9.53 6.45 -12.62
C THR A 67 -9.46 7.14 -11.26
N CYS A 68 -8.28 7.22 -10.67
CA CYS A 68 -8.09 7.77 -9.32
C CYS A 68 -7.42 9.15 -9.30
N ALA A 69 -7.34 9.84 -10.45
CA ALA A 69 -6.78 11.19 -10.58
C ALA A 69 -5.40 11.35 -9.90
N MET A 70 -4.46 10.45 -10.20
CA MET A 70 -3.12 10.44 -9.61
C MET A 70 -2.03 10.25 -10.67
N SER A 71 -0.78 10.41 -10.26
CA SER A 71 0.36 10.15 -11.15
C SER A 71 0.44 8.67 -11.54
N ARG A 72 1.07 8.35 -12.69
CA ARG A 72 1.30 6.96 -13.11
C ARG A 72 2.19 6.19 -12.14
N HIS A 73 3.16 6.86 -11.51
CA HIS A 73 4.02 6.23 -10.51
C HIS A 73 3.21 5.85 -9.26
N SER A 74 2.45 6.80 -8.71
CA SER A 74 1.56 6.56 -7.58
C SER A 74 0.52 5.46 -7.84
N ALA A 75 0.06 5.34 -9.09
CA ALA A 75 -0.85 4.28 -9.51
C ALA A 75 -0.15 2.93 -9.60
N ALA A 76 1.10 2.87 -10.09
CA ALA A 76 1.89 1.65 -10.12
C ALA A 76 2.13 1.10 -8.70
N ASP A 77 2.46 1.97 -7.73
CA ASP A 77 2.64 1.58 -6.33
C ASP A 77 1.35 0.95 -5.76
N ARG A 78 0.19 1.59 -5.99
CA ARG A 78 -1.11 1.09 -5.52
C ARG A 78 -1.51 -0.24 -6.14
N LEU A 79 -1.14 -0.47 -7.40
CA LEU A 79 -1.32 -1.76 -8.05
C LEU A 79 -0.39 -2.81 -7.46
N CYS A 80 0.88 -2.49 -7.19
CA CYS A 80 1.82 -3.38 -6.51
C CYS A 80 1.29 -3.79 -5.13
N VAL A 81 0.89 -2.82 -4.30
CA VAL A 81 0.29 -3.06 -2.99
C VAL A 81 -0.95 -3.94 -3.13
N GLY A 82 -1.87 -3.61 -4.04
CA GLY A 82 -3.10 -4.36 -4.25
C GLY A 82 -2.88 -5.81 -4.66
N MET A 83 -1.82 -6.10 -5.41
CA MET A 83 -1.47 -7.48 -5.82
C MET A 83 -1.04 -8.35 -4.64
N HIS A 84 -0.35 -7.79 -3.65
CA HIS A 84 0.25 -8.53 -2.54
C HIS A 84 -0.52 -8.46 -1.23
N LEU A 85 -1.34 -7.44 -1.00
CA LEU A 85 -1.93 -7.21 0.32
C LEU A 85 -2.88 -8.35 0.78
N ASP A 86 -3.49 -9.09 -0.16
CA ASP A 86 -4.31 -10.26 0.19
C ASP A 86 -3.46 -11.51 0.53
N SER A 87 -2.20 -11.59 0.09
CA SER A 87 -1.25 -12.65 0.46
C SER A 87 -0.32 -12.27 1.62
N MET A 88 -0.43 -11.04 2.13
CA MET A 88 0.31 -10.49 3.26
C MET A 88 -0.66 -10.12 4.40
N PRO A 89 -1.22 -11.11 5.12
CA PRO A 89 -2.29 -10.88 6.08
C PRO A 89 -1.88 -10.03 7.29
N GLU A 90 -0.64 -10.13 7.76
CA GLU A 90 -0.16 -9.32 8.89
C GLU A 90 0.02 -7.86 8.49
N THR A 91 0.54 -7.62 7.30
CA THR A 91 0.69 -6.29 6.71
C THR A 91 -0.67 -5.66 6.47
N SER A 92 -1.62 -6.42 5.92
CA SER A 92 -3.00 -5.96 5.72
C SER A 92 -3.68 -5.62 7.04
N ALA A 93 -3.51 -6.43 8.08
CA ALA A 93 -4.10 -6.18 9.38
C ALA A 93 -3.48 -4.95 10.06
N ALA A 94 -2.15 -4.85 10.06
CA ALA A 94 -1.43 -3.72 10.64
C ALA A 94 -1.80 -2.39 9.97
N LEU A 95 -1.95 -2.38 8.63
CA LEU A 95 -2.39 -1.19 7.90
C LEU A 95 -3.85 -0.82 8.25
N ALA A 96 -4.75 -1.79 8.24
CA ALA A 96 -6.17 -1.57 8.54
C ALA A 96 -6.41 -1.08 9.97
N ASN A 97 -5.59 -1.54 10.92
CA ASN A 97 -5.64 -1.12 12.32
C ASN A 97 -4.92 0.20 12.60
N GLY A 98 -4.22 0.78 11.60
CA GLY A 98 -3.42 2.00 11.79
C GLY A 98 -2.15 1.80 12.61
N GLU A 99 -1.66 0.56 12.71
CA GLU A 99 -0.42 0.22 13.40
C GLU A 99 0.81 0.56 12.55
N ILE A 100 0.65 0.51 11.22
CA ILE A 100 1.62 0.99 10.24
C ILE A 100 0.92 1.91 9.24
N GLY A 101 1.66 2.89 8.70
CA GLY A 101 1.14 3.77 7.65
C GLY A 101 1.23 3.15 6.26
N TYR A 102 0.55 3.77 5.27
CA TYR A 102 0.54 3.29 3.88
C TYR A 102 1.95 3.17 3.28
N GLN A 103 2.83 4.12 3.56
CA GLN A 103 4.20 4.11 3.02
C GLN A 103 5.01 2.88 3.49
N ALA A 104 4.84 2.49 4.76
CA ALA A 104 5.48 1.28 5.28
C ALA A 104 4.89 0.04 4.62
N ALA A 105 3.56 -0.10 4.56
CA ALA A 105 2.91 -1.21 3.86
C ALA A 105 3.34 -1.31 2.38
N SER A 106 3.46 -0.18 1.69
CA SER A 106 3.99 -0.11 0.33
C SER A 106 5.40 -0.68 0.24
N ALA A 107 6.30 -0.26 1.12
CA ALA A 107 7.66 -0.78 1.16
C ALA A 107 7.72 -2.30 1.44
N LEU A 108 6.85 -2.85 2.31
CA LEU A 108 6.74 -4.30 2.50
C LEU A 108 6.28 -5.00 1.22
N CYS A 109 5.21 -4.53 0.57
CA CYS A 109 4.70 -5.15 -0.65
C CYS A 109 5.72 -5.10 -1.80
N HIS A 110 6.48 -4.01 -1.92
CA HIS A 110 7.57 -3.93 -2.89
C HIS A 110 8.73 -4.87 -2.55
N LEU A 111 9.09 -5.00 -1.28
CA LEU A 111 10.09 -5.99 -0.85
C LEU A 111 9.61 -7.42 -1.17
N ARG A 112 8.34 -7.72 -0.92
CA ARG A 112 7.70 -8.99 -1.27
C ARG A 112 7.77 -9.28 -2.78
N GLU A 113 7.48 -8.29 -3.62
CA GLU A 113 7.61 -8.39 -5.08
C GLU A 113 9.07 -8.65 -5.49
N GLN A 114 10.01 -7.90 -4.93
CA GLN A 114 11.44 -8.00 -5.24
C GLN A 114 12.05 -9.34 -4.85
N LEU A 115 11.66 -9.88 -3.69
CA LEU A 115 12.15 -11.17 -3.22
C LEU A 115 11.48 -12.36 -3.92
N GLY A 116 10.28 -12.19 -4.48
CA GLY A 116 9.63 -13.22 -5.29
C GLY A 116 9.48 -14.56 -4.55
N GLU A 117 10.15 -15.60 -5.05
CA GLU A 117 10.17 -16.94 -4.44
C GLU A 117 11.05 -17.03 -3.18
N LYS A 118 11.94 -16.06 -2.97
CA LYS A 118 12.83 -15.97 -1.79
C LYS A 118 12.12 -15.39 -0.57
N TRP A 119 10.86 -14.97 -0.72
CA TRP A 119 10.05 -14.50 0.40
C TRP A 119 9.52 -15.69 1.21
N GLU A 120 9.95 -15.79 2.45
CA GLU A 120 9.48 -16.76 3.43
C GLU A 120 8.35 -16.16 4.30
N PRO A 121 7.40 -16.97 4.80
CA PRO A 121 6.32 -16.47 5.65
C PRO A 121 6.80 -15.70 6.88
N ASP A 122 7.89 -16.13 7.51
CA ASP A 122 8.45 -15.50 8.71
C ASP A 122 9.00 -14.08 8.43
N ASN A 123 9.32 -13.76 7.17
CA ASN A 123 9.75 -12.40 6.81
C ASN A 123 8.64 -11.37 7.05
N GLU A 124 7.37 -11.75 6.90
CA GLU A 124 6.28 -10.80 7.04
C GLU A 124 6.16 -10.30 8.49
N ALA A 125 6.08 -11.22 9.45
CA ALA A 125 5.94 -10.89 10.86
C ALA A 125 7.10 -10.03 11.38
N GLU A 126 8.33 -10.37 10.99
CA GLU A 126 9.53 -9.63 11.35
C GLU A 126 9.49 -8.20 10.79
N MET A 127 9.21 -8.06 9.49
CA MET A 127 9.19 -6.76 8.82
C MET A 127 8.04 -5.88 9.31
N VAL A 128 6.88 -6.44 9.62
CA VAL A 128 5.78 -5.70 10.27
C VAL A 128 6.21 -5.26 11.67
N GLY A 129 6.93 -6.09 12.41
CA GLY A 129 7.52 -5.75 13.70
C GLY A 129 8.43 -4.51 13.62
N TYR A 130 9.30 -4.44 12.61
CA TYR A 130 10.14 -3.28 12.34
C TYR A 130 9.33 -2.04 11.93
N ALA A 131 8.34 -2.20 11.05
CA ALA A 131 7.49 -1.10 10.58
C ALA A 131 6.68 -0.44 11.70
N ARG A 132 6.30 -1.19 12.75
CA ARG A 132 5.61 -0.66 13.94
C ARG A 132 6.52 0.20 14.83
N GLN A 133 7.83 -0.06 14.82
CA GLN A 133 8.77 0.54 15.77
C GLN A 133 9.56 1.71 15.16
N PHE A 134 9.92 1.60 13.88
CA PHE A 134 10.81 2.54 13.23
C PHE A 134 10.06 3.64 12.48
N SER A 135 10.74 4.77 12.26
CA SER A 135 10.26 5.74 11.27
C SER A 135 10.26 5.11 9.88
N VAL A 136 9.42 5.64 8.99
CA VAL A 136 9.33 5.14 7.60
C VAL A 136 10.71 5.13 6.91
N GLU A 137 11.53 6.17 7.14
CA GLU A 137 12.90 6.24 6.60
C GLU A 137 13.79 5.08 7.06
N HIS A 138 13.85 4.83 8.38
CA HIS A 138 14.62 3.71 8.93
C HIS A 138 14.06 2.37 8.45
N PHE A 139 12.74 2.26 8.34
CA PHE A 139 12.10 1.07 7.84
C PHE A 139 12.46 0.80 6.36
N HIS A 140 12.53 1.82 5.50
CA HIS A 140 13.04 1.66 4.14
C HIS A 140 14.50 1.17 4.13
N ALA A 141 15.33 1.61 5.07
CA ALA A 141 16.68 1.09 5.22
C ALA A 141 16.68 -0.41 5.58
N CYS A 142 15.79 -0.83 6.49
CA CYS A 142 15.57 -2.25 6.81
C CYS A 142 15.16 -3.07 5.57
N CYS A 143 14.21 -2.58 4.76
CA CYS A 143 13.82 -3.28 3.52
C CYS A 143 14.98 -3.43 2.54
N ARG A 144 15.78 -2.38 2.35
CA ARG A 144 16.98 -2.44 1.48
C ARG A 144 17.99 -3.45 1.99
N HIS A 145 18.22 -3.49 3.30
CA HIS A 145 19.13 -4.45 3.92
C HIS A 145 18.62 -5.89 3.77
N ALA A 146 17.35 -6.14 4.07
CA ALA A 146 16.72 -7.45 3.89
C ALA A 146 16.84 -7.93 2.43
N ARG A 147 16.61 -7.05 1.46
CA ARG A 147 16.82 -7.34 0.05
C ARG A 147 18.27 -7.70 -0.26
N HIS A 148 19.23 -6.91 0.20
CA HIS A 148 20.64 -7.19 -0.04
C HIS A 148 21.07 -8.55 0.53
N VAL A 149 20.55 -8.94 1.70
CA VAL A 149 20.89 -10.21 2.36
C VAL A 149 20.28 -11.40 1.61
N ALA A 150 19.01 -11.31 1.19
CA ALA A 150 18.30 -12.41 0.52
C ALA A 150 18.55 -12.48 -0.99
N ASP A 151 18.84 -11.35 -1.64
CA ASP A 151 19.08 -11.24 -3.07
C ASP A 151 20.18 -10.20 -3.41
N PRO A 152 21.46 -10.49 -3.12
CA PRO A 152 22.56 -9.60 -3.44
C PRO A 152 22.61 -9.23 -4.94
N ASP A 153 22.44 -10.23 -5.82
CA ASP A 153 22.52 -10.04 -7.27
C ASP A 153 21.41 -9.14 -7.82
N GLY A 154 20.19 -9.27 -7.31
CA GLY A 154 19.08 -8.39 -7.69
C GLY A 154 19.17 -7.01 -7.07
N PHE A 155 19.79 -6.87 -5.89
CA PHE A 155 20.06 -5.58 -5.27
C PHE A 155 21.06 -4.75 -6.11
N ASP A 156 22.18 -5.37 -6.51
CA ASP A 156 23.22 -4.69 -7.28
C ASP A 156 22.73 -4.22 -8.66
N LYS A 157 21.87 -5.00 -9.31
CA LYS A 157 21.26 -4.63 -10.61
C LYS A 157 20.36 -3.41 -10.54
N ASP A 158 19.62 -3.23 -9.45
CA ASP A 158 18.73 -2.08 -9.29
C ASP A 158 19.52 -0.83 -8.90
N CYS A 159 20.52 -0.98 -8.01
CA CYS A 159 21.43 0.12 -7.68
C CYS A 159 22.20 0.63 -8.91
N ALA A 160 22.52 -0.24 -9.87
CA ALA A 160 23.18 0.14 -11.11
C ALA A 160 22.26 0.87 -12.12
N GLN A 161 20.94 0.78 -11.98
CA GLN A 161 19.96 1.44 -12.84
C GLN A 161 19.54 2.84 -12.35
N ASP A 162 19.86 3.17 -11.10
CA ASP A 162 19.58 4.47 -10.48
C ASP A 162 20.68 5.54 -10.75
N PHE A 163 21.70 5.23 -11.56
CA PHE A 163 22.77 6.15 -12.03
C PHE A 163 22.72 6.35 -13.56
#